data_AF-A0A1J5E6S4-F1
#
_entry.id   AF-A0A1J5E6S4-F1
#
_cell.length_a   1.000
_cell.length_b   1.000
_cell.length_c   1.000
_cell.angle_alpha   90.00
_cell.angle_beta   90.00
_cell.angle_gamma   90.00
#
_symmetry.space_group_name_H-M   'P 1'
#
loop_
_entity.id
_entity.type
_entity.pdbx_description
1 polymer ?
#
loop_
_entity_poly.entity_id
_entity_poly.type
_entity_poly.pdbx_seq_one_letter_code
_entity_poly.pdbx_strand_id
1 'polypeptide(L)'
;MKKSFLTLLGLVSLALLACAPSSLQIKEMSSECDFVVEVRYVENDSIGIFVGNTLFLNTRQVVGGSLFPMLISTRDPMNIDMPTATNVVRDPQELTAYLQKQVPSLTRFGIVIGDNVDREIGFEETEAVKMLSEYFKTFEGGSLVLFHEKGGDLIDAEKLY
;
A
#
# COMPACT_ATOMS: atom_id res chain seq x y z
N MET A 1 -2.09 -49.17 17.68
CA MET A 1 -2.36 -47.78 18.13
C MET A 1 -1.45 -46.72 17.49
N LYS A 2 -0.63 -47.02 16.47
CA LYS A 2 0.28 -46.05 15.83
C LYS A 2 -0.25 -45.40 14.53
N LYS A 3 -1.41 -45.85 14.03
CA LYS A 3 -1.95 -45.40 12.72
C LYS A 3 -2.92 -44.22 12.83
N SER A 4 -3.47 -43.95 14.01
CA SER A 4 -4.43 -42.87 14.26
C SER A 4 -3.78 -41.50 14.51
N PHE A 5 -2.46 -41.49 14.77
CA PHE A 5 -1.71 -40.26 15.07
C PHE A 5 -1.27 -39.51 13.80
N LEU A 6 -1.01 -40.25 12.72
CA LEU A 6 -0.66 -39.69 11.40
C LEU A 6 -1.83 -39.00 10.71
N THR A 7 -3.06 -39.47 10.94
CA THR A 7 -4.27 -38.87 10.38
C THR A 7 -4.63 -37.54 11.06
N LEU A 8 -4.28 -37.39 12.35
CA LEU A 8 -4.50 -36.15 13.10
C LEU A 8 -3.49 -35.06 12.71
N LEU A 9 -2.23 -35.44 12.42
CA LEU A 9 -1.20 -34.49 11.95
C LEU A 9 -1.54 -33.88 10.58
N GLY A 10 -2.15 -34.65 9.68
CA GLY A 10 -2.56 -34.16 8.35
C GLY A 10 -3.74 -33.17 8.38
N LEU A 11 -4.59 -33.26 9.40
CA LEU A 11 -5.72 -32.32 9.58
C LEU A 11 -5.27 -31.00 10.22
N VAL A 12 -4.24 -31.01 11.08
CA VAL A 12 -3.66 -29.77 11.64
C VAL A 12 -2.86 -29.01 10.57
N SER A 13 -2.23 -29.70 9.62
CA SER A 13 -1.53 -29.03 8.50
C SER A 13 -2.46 -28.31 7.52
N LEU A 14 -3.73 -28.74 7.40
CA LEU A 14 -4.74 -28.04 6.61
C LEU A 14 -5.33 -26.82 7.34
N ALA A 15 -5.29 -26.79 8.68
CA ALA A 15 -5.66 -25.63 9.48
C ALA A 15 -4.57 -24.54 9.53
N LEU A 16 -3.37 -24.84 9.03
CA LEU A 16 -2.27 -23.90 8.82
C LEU A 16 -2.20 -23.38 7.37
N LEU A 17 -3.14 -23.76 6.50
CA LEU A 17 -3.38 -22.99 5.29
C LEU A 17 -3.93 -21.65 5.75
N ALA A 18 -3.08 -20.63 5.74
CA ALA A 18 -3.45 -19.25 5.96
C ALA A 18 -4.76 -18.97 5.19
N CYS A 19 -5.85 -18.75 5.93
CA CYS A 19 -7.07 -18.24 5.35
C CYS A 19 -6.72 -16.85 4.82
N ALA A 20 -6.58 -16.71 3.50
CA ALA A 20 -6.49 -15.40 2.88
C ALA A 20 -7.67 -14.54 3.38
N PRO A 21 -7.44 -13.27 3.72
CA PRO A 21 -8.49 -12.42 4.25
C PRO A 21 -9.64 -12.34 3.25
N SER A 22 -10.87 -12.38 3.76
CA SER A 22 -12.05 -12.18 2.91
C SER A 22 -12.08 -10.76 2.35
N SER A 23 -12.79 -10.55 1.23
CA SER A 23 -12.95 -9.20 0.64
C SER A 23 -13.48 -8.15 1.64
N LEU A 24 -14.33 -8.55 2.59
CA LEU A 24 -14.79 -7.65 3.65
C LEU A 24 -13.63 -7.27 4.59
N GLN A 25 -12.85 -8.24 5.04
CA GLN A 25 -11.70 -8.01 5.93
C GLN A 25 -10.63 -7.15 5.25
N ILE A 26 -10.36 -7.36 3.96
CA ILE A 26 -9.44 -6.53 3.18
C ILE A 26 -9.90 -5.06 3.17
N LYS A 27 -11.21 -4.83 2.97
CA LYS A 27 -11.79 -3.47 3.01
C LYS A 27 -11.73 -2.85 4.40
N GLU A 28 -11.96 -3.63 5.45
CA GLU A 28 -11.80 -3.17 6.84
C GLU A 28 -10.35 -2.77 7.11
N MET A 29 -9.39 -3.63 6.78
CA MET A 29 -7.95 -3.35 6.91
C MET A 29 -7.53 -2.09 6.14
N SER A 30 -8.01 -1.91 4.92
CA SER A 30 -7.76 -0.71 4.11
C SER A 30 -8.37 0.55 4.75
N SER A 31 -9.60 0.46 5.27
CA SER A 31 -10.28 1.58 5.94
C SER A 31 -9.64 1.99 7.27
N GLU A 32 -8.90 1.07 7.89
CA GLU A 32 -8.17 1.31 9.14
C GLU A 32 -6.81 1.99 8.91
N CYS A 33 -6.35 2.12 7.67
CA CYS A 33 -5.10 2.81 7.36
C CYS A 33 -5.29 4.34 7.45
N ASP A 34 -4.38 5.01 8.17
CA ASP A 34 -4.35 6.47 8.24
C ASP A 34 -3.99 7.08 6.86
N PHE A 35 -3.08 6.42 6.17
CA PHE A 35 -2.59 6.74 4.83
C PHE A 35 -2.32 5.49 4.01
N VAL A 36 -2.51 5.60 2.70
CA VAL A 36 -2.19 4.55 1.73
C VAL A 36 -1.25 5.11 0.66
N VAL A 37 -0.19 4.37 0.34
CA VAL A 37 0.66 4.65 -0.82
C VAL A 37 0.29 3.70 -1.94
N GLU A 38 -0.23 4.22 -3.04
CA GLU A 38 -0.47 3.47 -4.26
C GLU A 38 0.77 3.50 -5.16
N VAL A 39 1.27 2.31 -5.47
CA VAL A 39 2.36 2.10 -6.43
C VAL A 39 1.75 1.67 -7.75
N ARG A 40 1.87 2.50 -8.80
CA ARG A 40 1.32 2.18 -10.12
C ARG A 40 2.25 2.58 -11.25
N TYR A 41 2.11 1.88 -12.36
CA TYR A 41 2.66 2.32 -13.63
C TYR A 41 1.82 3.45 -14.20
N VAL A 42 2.46 4.51 -14.71
CA VAL A 42 1.78 5.60 -15.42
C VAL A 42 2.51 5.89 -16.72
N GLU A 43 1.80 5.76 -17.84
CA GLU A 43 2.36 5.98 -19.18
C GLU A 43 2.73 7.46 -19.39
N ASN A 44 1.90 8.38 -18.89
CA ASN A 44 2.06 9.84 -18.94
C ASN A 44 2.05 10.42 -17.51
N ASP A 45 2.58 11.63 -17.27
CA ASP A 45 2.59 12.28 -15.94
C ASP A 45 1.20 12.64 -15.35
N SER A 46 0.12 12.15 -15.95
CA SER A 46 -1.26 12.32 -15.47
C SER A 46 -1.60 11.22 -14.46
N ILE A 47 -1.67 11.58 -13.18
CA ILE A 47 -2.17 10.70 -12.12
C ILE A 47 -3.67 10.49 -12.33
N GLY A 48 -4.10 9.23 -12.42
CA GLY A 48 -5.50 8.85 -12.31
C GLY A 48 -6.01 9.20 -10.90
N ILE A 49 -7.10 9.97 -10.84
CA ILE A 49 -7.71 10.42 -9.59
C ILE A 49 -8.14 9.20 -8.76
N PHE A 50 -7.57 9.04 -7.57
CA PHE A 50 -8.08 8.13 -6.55
C PHE A 50 -8.43 8.89 -5.27
N VAL A 51 -9.41 8.34 -4.54
CA VAL A 51 -10.19 9.00 -3.48
C VAL A 51 -9.57 8.73 -2.11
N GLY A 52 -9.15 9.77 -1.38
CA GLY A 52 -8.79 9.66 0.05
C GLY A 52 -7.44 10.27 0.42
N ASN A 53 -6.89 9.85 1.57
CA ASN A 53 -5.52 10.14 2.02
C ASN A 53 -4.50 9.26 1.27
N THR A 54 -4.54 9.35 -0.06
CA THR A 54 -3.74 8.49 -0.94
C THR A 54 -2.53 9.25 -1.45
N LEU A 55 -1.37 8.63 -1.26
CA LEU A 55 -0.09 9.04 -1.82
C LEU A 55 0.18 8.20 -3.06
N PHE A 56 0.76 8.81 -4.09
CA PHE A 56 1.05 8.14 -5.35
C PHE A 56 2.56 8.03 -5.58
N LEU A 57 3.01 6.80 -5.86
CA LEU A 57 4.39 6.47 -6.21
C LEU A 57 4.43 5.82 -7.60
N ASN A 58 5.14 6.45 -8.53
CA ASN A 58 5.32 5.88 -9.87
C ASN A 58 6.37 4.77 -9.84
N THR A 59 6.11 3.66 -10.53
CA THR A 59 7.05 2.54 -10.70
C THR A 59 8.43 2.98 -11.22
N ARG A 60 8.50 3.98 -12.10
CA ARG A 60 9.77 4.55 -12.60
C ARG A 60 10.66 5.08 -11.48
N GLN A 61 10.06 5.59 -10.41
CA GLN A 61 10.80 6.12 -9.27
C GLN A 61 11.42 5.01 -8.45
N VAL A 62 10.67 3.91 -8.24
CA VAL A 62 11.18 2.69 -7.59
C VAL A 62 12.36 2.13 -8.36
N VAL A 63 12.23 1.97 -9.69
CA VAL A 63 13.33 1.52 -10.56
C VAL A 63 14.56 2.45 -10.48
N GLY A 64 14.31 3.76 -10.31
CA GLY A 64 15.36 4.76 -10.09
C GLY A 64 15.93 4.81 -8.67
N GLY A 65 15.46 3.96 -7.75
CA GLY A 65 15.89 3.93 -6.35
C GLY A 65 15.44 5.14 -5.53
N SER A 66 14.34 5.80 -5.91
CA SER A 66 13.80 6.98 -5.21
C SER A 66 12.31 6.84 -4.87
N LEU A 67 11.91 7.29 -3.68
CA LEU A 67 10.49 7.48 -3.33
C LEU A 67 9.94 8.84 -3.78
N PHE A 68 10.83 9.75 -4.20
CA PHE A 68 10.51 11.16 -4.41
C PHE A 68 10.73 11.60 -5.87
N PRO A 69 10.00 12.61 -6.35
CA PRO A 69 8.90 13.31 -5.65
C PRO A 69 7.64 12.44 -5.55
N MET A 70 6.97 12.44 -4.39
CA MET A 70 5.70 11.72 -4.22
C MET A 70 4.54 12.68 -4.42
N LEU A 71 3.53 12.21 -5.14
CA LEU A 71 2.40 13.03 -5.55
C LEU A 71 1.23 12.74 -4.62
N ILE A 72 0.52 13.77 -4.19
CA ILE A 72 -0.57 13.66 -3.23
C ILE A 72 -1.87 14.04 -3.90
N SER A 73 -2.87 13.18 -3.77
CA SER A 73 -4.24 13.47 -4.19
C SER A 73 -5.09 13.72 -2.96
N THR A 74 -5.41 14.98 -2.65
CA THR A 74 -6.40 15.32 -1.62
C THR A 74 -7.70 15.72 -2.29
N ARG A 75 -8.83 15.15 -1.89
CA ARG A 75 -10.14 15.56 -2.43
C ARG A 75 -10.48 16.98 -1.97
N ASP A 76 -10.71 17.90 -2.91
CA ASP A 76 -11.52 19.09 -2.65
C ASP A 76 -13.01 18.68 -2.76
N PRO A 77 -13.80 18.71 -1.67
CA PRO A 77 -15.22 18.41 -1.72
C PRO A 77 -16.01 19.28 -2.71
N MET A 78 -15.46 20.45 -3.06
CA MET A 78 -16.06 21.43 -3.98
C MET A 78 -15.58 21.27 -5.42
N ASN A 79 -14.56 20.46 -5.70
CA ASN A 79 -14.01 20.28 -7.04
C ASN A 79 -13.47 18.86 -7.24
N ILE A 80 -14.40 17.93 -7.49
CA ILE A 80 -14.13 16.49 -7.65
C ILE A 80 -13.50 16.19 -9.02
N ASP A 81 -13.62 17.11 -9.98
CA ASP A 81 -13.32 16.89 -11.39
C ASP A 81 -11.89 17.30 -11.81
N MET A 82 -11.01 17.73 -10.88
CA MET A 82 -9.63 18.11 -11.20
C MET A 82 -8.67 16.91 -11.13
N PRO A 83 -8.14 16.41 -12.28
CA PRO A 83 -7.18 15.31 -12.34
C PRO A 83 -5.76 15.82 -12.12
N THR A 84 -5.50 16.42 -10.96
CA THR A 84 -4.17 16.97 -10.64
C THR A 84 -3.84 16.66 -9.21
N ALA A 85 -2.60 16.20 -8.97
CA ALA A 85 -2.04 16.15 -7.63
C ALA A 85 -2.26 17.51 -6.95
N THR A 86 -2.88 17.49 -5.78
CA THR A 86 -3.12 18.71 -5.01
C THR A 86 -1.85 19.20 -4.32
N ASN A 87 -0.89 18.30 -4.12
CA ASN A 87 0.41 18.63 -3.57
C ASN A 87 1.51 17.69 -4.11
N VAL A 88 2.75 18.16 -4.03
CA VAL A 88 3.95 17.40 -4.38
C VAL A 88 4.91 17.49 -3.21
N VAL A 89 5.27 16.34 -2.64
CA VAL A 89 6.30 16.24 -1.58
C VAL A 89 7.60 15.75 -2.20
N ARG A 90 8.68 16.48 -1.96
CA ARG A 90 9.94 16.33 -2.71
C ARG A 90 11.01 15.57 -1.95
N ASP A 91 10.84 15.41 -0.65
CA ASP A 91 11.80 14.74 0.21
C ASP A 91 11.12 14.11 1.44
N PRO A 92 11.84 13.25 2.19
CA PRO A 92 11.29 12.58 3.37
C PRO A 92 10.80 13.54 4.44
N GLN A 93 11.43 14.70 4.62
CA GLN A 93 11.08 15.67 5.65
C GLN A 93 9.74 16.34 5.32
N GLU A 94 9.54 16.73 4.06
CA GLU A 94 8.29 17.27 3.55
C GLU A 94 7.15 16.25 3.67
N LEU A 95 7.41 14.97 3.36
CA LEU A 95 6.42 13.91 3.52
C LEU A 95 6.03 13.70 4.99
N THR A 96 7.00 13.61 5.90
CA THR A 96 6.73 13.44 7.33
C THR A 96 5.92 14.61 7.88
N ALA A 97 6.32 15.84 7.54
CA ALA A 97 5.61 17.05 7.96
C ALA A 97 4.18 17.10 7.40
N TYR A 98 3.99 16.69 6.15
CA TYR A 98 2.67 16.58 5.55
C TYR A 98 1.80 15.57 6.31
N LEU A 99 2.29 14.35 6.53
CA LEU A 99 1.54 13.29 7.19
C LEU A 99 1.12 13.69 8.61
N GLN A 100 2.05 14.22 9.41
CA GLN A 100 1.79 14.63 10.80
C GLN A 100 0.81 15.80 10.91
N LYS A 101 0.76 16.67 9.89
CA LYS A 101 -0.21 17.76 9.82
C LYS A 101 -1.64 17.26 9.61
N GLN A 102 -1.81 16.20 8.82
CA GLN A 102 -3.12 15.63 8.51
C GLN A 102 -3.63 14.73 9.62
N VAL A 103 -2.76 13.89 10.18
CA VAL A 103 -3.08 12.93 11.24
C VAL A 103 -2.05 13.07 12.36
N PRO A 104 -2.43 13.61 13.54
CA PRO A 104 -1.48 13.87 14.64
C PRO A 104 -0.83 12.62 15.25
N SER A 105 -1.38 11.43 15.01
CA SER A 105 -0.89 10.16 15.58
C SER A 105 -0.97 9.05 14.53
N LEU A 106 -0.02 9.07 13.60
CA LEU A 106 0.10 8.09 12.52
C LEU A 106 0.57 6.75 13.08
N THR A 107 -0.25 5.71 12.90
CA THR A 107 0.07 4.37 13.41
C THR A 107 -0.24 3.26 12.41
N ARG A 108 -0.99 3.53 11.34
CA ARG A 108 -1.44 2.51 10.39
C ARG A 108 -1.23 2.98 8.96
N PHE A 109 -0.41 2.26 8.21
CA PHE A 109 -0.07 2.60 6.83
C PHE A 109 -0.43 1.45 5.89
N GLY A 110 -0.84 1.79 4.67
CA GLY A 110 -1.08 0.85 3.58
C GLY A 110 -0.12 1.07 2.42
N ILE A 111 0.30 -0.02 1.77
CA ILE A 111 0.91 -0.01 0.43
C ILE A 111 -0.04 -0.77 -0.48
N VAL A 112 -0.48 -0.15 -1.56
CA VAL A 112 -1.29 -0.81 -2.60
C VAL A 112 -0.43 -0.97 -3.85
N ILE A 113 -0.23 -2.22 -4.27
CA ILE A 113 0.44 -2.55 -5.53
C ILE A 113 -0.65 -2.62 -6.61
N GLY A 114 -0.57 -1.69 -7.57
CA GLY A 114 -1.50 -1.62 -8.69
C GLY A 114 -1.39 -2.80 -9.64
N ASP A 115 -2.48 -3.09 -10.35
CA ASP A 115 -2.57 -4.22 -11.28
C ASP A 115 -1.77 -4.06 -12.58
N ASN A 116 -1.15 -2.90 -12.76
CA ASN A 116 -0.41 -2.51 -13.97
C ASN A 116 1.09 -2.28 -13.72
N VAL A 117 1.60 -2.56 -12.52
CA VAL A 117 3.01 -2.33 -12.17
C VAL A 117 3.98 -3.17 -13.02
N ASP A 118 3.50 -4.32 -13.50
CA ASP A 118 4.22 -5.25 -14.38
C ASP A 118 4.55 -4.67 -15.77
N ARG A 119 3.91 -3.56 -16.14
CA ARG A 119 4.21 -2.82 -17.37
C ARG A 119 5.53 -2.03 -17.29
N GLU A 120 6.05 -1.79 -16.08
CA GLU A 120 7.35 -1.15 -15.92
C GLU A 120 8.48 -2.17 -15.98
N ILE A 121 9.41 -1.95 -16.90
CA ILE A 121 10.55 -2.85 -17.06
C ILE A 121 11.50 -2.66 -15.88
N GLY A 122 11.80 -3.76 -15.18
CA GLY A 122 12.72 -3.76 -14.04
C GLY A 122 12.09 -3.32 -12.72
N PHE A 123 10.76 -3.15 -12.66
CA PHE A 123 10.07 -2.95 -11.40
C PHE A 123 10.05 -4.25 -10.59
N GLU A 124 10.48 -4.15 -9.33
CA GLU A 124 10.44 -5.23 -8.36
C GLU A 124 9.57 -4.82 -7.18
N GLU A 125 8.46 -5.53 -6.96
CA GLU A 125 7.54 -5.24 -5.84
C GLU A 125 8.26 -5.27 -4.50
N THR A 126 9.14 -6.25 -4.31
CA THR A 126 9.91 -6.40 -3.07
C THR A 126 10.79 -5.18 -2.77
N GLU A 127 11.30 -4.50 -3.79
CA GLU A 127 12.06 -3.27 -3.64
C GLU A 127 11.17 -2.11 -3.22
N ALA A 128 10.02 -1.92 -3.88
CA ALA A 128 9.05 -0.90 -3.51
C ALA A 128 8.59 -1.06 -2.05
N VAL A 129 8.21 -2.28 -1.68
CA VAL A 129 7.76 -2.63 -0.33
C VAL A 129 8.87 -2.38 0.69
N LYS A 130 10.11 -2.74 0.37
CA LYS A 130 11.26 -2.49 1.25
C LYS A 130 11.47 -0.99 1.48
N MET A 131 11.52 -0.18 0.42
CA MET A 131 11.76 1.27 0.53
C MET A 131 10.67 1.95 1.36
N LEU A 132 9.41 1.63 1.12
CA LEU A 132 8.28 2.17 1.88
C LEU A 132 8.28 1.66 3.32
N SER A 133 8.58 0.39 3.55
CA SER A 133 8.71 -0.18 4.90
C SER A 133 9.82 0.51 5.70
N GLU A 134 10.98 0.77 5.08
CA GLU A 134 12.09 1.48 5.73
C GLU A 134 11.70 2.91 6.11
N TYR A 135 10.94 3.61 5.27
CA TYR A 135 10.40 4.91 5.59
C TYR A 135 9.38 4.85 6.74
N PHE A 136 8.36 3.99 6.66
CA PHE A 136 7.29 3.95 7.66
C PHE A 136 7.71 3.39 9.02
N LYS A 137 8.79 2.59 9.09
CA LYS A 137 9.40 2.18 10.37
C LYS A 137 9.95 3.34 11.19
N THR A 138 10.12 4.52 10.61
CA THR A 138 10.52 5.73 11.35
C THR A 138 9.42 6.29 12.26
N PHE A 139 8.16 5.86 12.06
CA PHE A 139 7.03 6.23 12.91
C PHE A 139 6.89 5.23 14.08
N GLU A 140 6.95 5.74 15.31
CA GLU A 140 6.84 4.91 16.52
C GLU A 140 5.46 4.25 16.63
N GLY A 141 5.43 2.93 16.88
CA GLY A 141 4.18 2.16 16.97
C GLY A 141 3.45 1.95 15.65
N GLY A 142 4.10 2.28 14.52
CA GLY A 142 3.54 2.09 13.18
C GLY A 142 3.33 0.62 12.83
N SER A 143 2.25 0.36 12.11
CA SER A 143 1.94 -0.91 11.44
C SER A 143 1.79 -0.69 9.95
N LEU A 144 2.11 -1.71 9.17
CA LEU A 144 2.11 -1.63 7.72
C LEU A 144 1.38 -2.83 7.11
N VAL A 145 0.47 -2.55 6.19
CA VAL A 145 -0.26 -3.56 5.44
C VAL A 145 0.05 -3.40 3.95
N LEU A 146 0.42 -4.51 3.30
CA LEU A 146 0.53 -4.61 1.86
C LEU A 146 -0.81 -5.07 1.29
N PHE A 147 -1.27 -4.44 0.23
CA PHE A 147 -2.47 -4.78 -0.51
C PHE A 147 -2.13 -4.96 -1.98
N HIS A 148 -2.83 -5.87 -2.65
CA HIS A 148 -2.76 -6.02 -4.10
C HIS A 148 -4.10 -5.66 -4.74
N GLU A 149 -4.05 -4.87 -5.81
CA GLU A 149 -5.21 -4.50 -6.59
C GLU A 149 -5.32 -5.35 -7.86
N LYS A 150 -6.56 -5.63 -8.28
CA LYS A 150 -6.86 -6.15 -9.62
C LYS A 150 -8.19 -5.62 -10.11
N GLY A 151 -8.18 -4.91 -11.24
CA GLY A 151 -9.42 -4.39 -11.84
C GLY A 151 -10.13 -3.34 -10.98
N GLY A 152 -9.39 -2.57 -10.18
CA GLY A 152 -9.93 -1.55 -9.27
C GLY A 152 -10.41 -2.06 -7.92
N ASP A 153 -10.29 -3.36 -7.65
CA ASP A 153 -10.63 -3.97 -6.35
C ASP A 153 -9.38 -4.50 -5.65
N LEU A 154 -9.32 -4.34 -4.32
CA LEU A 154 -8.29 -4.99 -3.49
C LEU A 154 -8.60 -6.49 -3.37
N ILE A 155 -7.66 -7.32 -3.84
CA ILE A 155 -7.82 -8.78 -3.92
C ILE A 155 -7.04 -9.54 -2.86
N ASP A 156 -6.01 -8.93 -2.28
CA ASP A 156 -5.18 -9.53 -1.25
C ASP A 156 -4.73 -8.48 -0.23
N ALA A 157 -4.43 -8.94 0.99
CA ALA A 157 -3.86 -8.12 2.04
C ALA A 157 -2.92 -8.93 2.96
N GLU A 158 -1.72 -8.40 3.18
CA GLU A 158 -0.70 -8.99 4.05
C GLU A 158 -0.24 -7.96 5.08
N LYS A 159 -0.32 -8.30 6.38
CA LYS A 159 0.27 -7.47 7.42
C LYS A 159 1.78 -7.69 7.47
N LEU A 160 2.57 -6.65 7.24
CA LEU A 160 4.03 -6.72 7.23
C LEU A 160 4.64 -6.57 8.63
N TYR A 161 4.07 -5.69 9.48
CA TYR A 161 4.40 -5.57 10.90
C TYR A 161 3.29 -4.82 11.67
#